data_AF-A0A380JGD6-F1
#
_entry.id   AF-A0A380JGD6-F1
#
_cell.length_a   1.000
_cell.length_b   1.000
_cell.length_c   1.000
_cell.angle_alpha   90.00
_cell.angle_beta   90.00
_cell.angle_gamma   90.00
#
_symmetry.space_group_name_H-M   'P 1'
#
loop_
_entity.id
_entity.type
_entity.pdbx_description
1 polymer ?
#
loop_
_entity_poly.entity_id
_entity_poly.type
_entity_poly.pdbx_seq_one_letter_code
_entity_poly.pdbx_strand_id
1 'polypeptide(L)'
;MTQLYRAKIQPLNAEKIGTAAHGYVEFLQEEEELKIKLEMFDTPANIQHWEHFHGFPEGKEAQVPTLAQDSNGDGWIDLPETESVSGTTMVPLDNAPHEMTIPNDDYPVADAKGYYSYEKTVPLKALKAKFKEVFGTDDLQLEKRVVYIHGIPRSLDIPDTVGGKLTESYDQYVTLPIAAGKIQKVED
;
A
#
# COMPACT_ATOMS: atom_id res chain seq x y z
N MET A 1 -21.06 -13.76 -7.96
CA MET A 1 -21.47 -12.38 -7.62
C MET A 1 -20.26 -11.49 -7.79
N THR A 2 -20.46 -10.29 -8.30
CA THR A 2 -19.39 -9.30 -8.46
C THR A 2 -19.49 -8.29 -7.32
N GLN A 3 -18.36 -7.96 -6.70
CA GLN A 3 -18.30 -6.95 -5.63
C GLN A 3 -17.21 -5.94 -5.94
N LEU A 4 -17.57 -4.66 -6.01
CA LEU A 4 -16.62 -3.56 -6.10
C LEU A 4 -16.22 -3.10 -4.70
N TYR A 5 -14.94 -2.92 -4.48
CA TYR A 5 -14.37 -2.19 -3.36
C TYR A 5 -13.56 -1.02 -3.88
N ARG A 6 -13.50 0.06 -3.11
CA ARG A 6 -12.72 1.25 -3.45
C ARG A 6 -11.99 1.80 -2.23
N ALA A 7 -10.74 2.20 -2.42
CA ALA A 7 -10.02 3.06 -1.50
C ALA A 7 -9.80 4.42 -2.16
N LYS A 8 -10.17 5.51 -1.47
CA LYS A 8 -9.68 6.84 -1.81
C LYS A 8 -8.33 7.03 -1.15
N ILE A 9 -7.29 7.24 -1.96
CA ILE A 9 -5.92 7.40 -1.47
C ILE A 9 -5.69 8.87 -1.13
N GLN A 10 -5.24 9.10 0.10
CA GLN A 10 -4.96 10.42 0.66
C GLN A 10 -3.49 10.55 1.03
N PRO A 11 -2.90 11.75 0.92
CA PRO A 11 -1.49 11.95 1.20
C PRO A 11 -1.13 11.66 2.67
N LEU A 12 0.07 11.10 2.87
CA LEU A 12 0.77 11.02 4.15
C LEU A 12 2.12 11.73 4.00
N ASN A 13 2.62 12.33 5.08
CA ASN A 13 3.92 13.03 5.10
C ASN A 13 4.08 14.16 4.05
N ALA A 14 3.00 14.60 3.41
CA ALA A 14 3.04 15.42 2.18
C ALA A 14 3.82 16.73 2.31
N GLU A 15 3.62 17.47 3.41
CA GLU A 15 4.32 18.73 3.64
C GLU A 15 5.85 18.54 3.71
N LYS A 16 6.30 17.40 4.24
CA LYS A 16 7.72 17.08 4.40
C LYS A 16 8.34 16.49 3.13
N ILE A 17 7.57 15.73 2.37
CA ILE A 17 8.00 15.16 1.08
C ILE A 17 8.03 16.24 -0.01
N GLY A 18 7.14 17.24 0.07
CA GLY A 18 6.97 18.27 -0.95
C GLY A 18 6.01 17.88 -2.08
N THR A 19 5.36 16.71 -1.98
CA THR A 19 4.34 16.23 -2.92
C THR A 19 3.13 15.69 -2.16
N ALA A 20 1.93 15.86 -2.71
CA ALA A 20 0.68 15.43 -2.08
C ALA A 20 0.06 14.25 -2.83
N ALA A 21 0.72 13.08 -2.74
CA ALA A 21 0.33 11.86 -3.42
C ALA A 21 -1.13 11.48 -3.10
N HIS A 22 -1.95 11.37 -4.14
CA HIS A 22 -3.38 11.07 -4.00
C HIS A 22 -3.91 10.29 -5.20
N GLY A 23 -5.07 9.67 -5.04
CA GLY A 23 -5.62 8.83 -6.09
C GLY A 23 -6.72 7.91 -5.61
N TYR A 24 -6.85 6.75 -6.25
CA TYR A 24 -7.78 5.72 -5.83
C TYR A 24 -7.29 4.33 -6.23
N VAL A 25 -7.83 3.33 -5.54
CA VAL A 25 -7.72 1.92 -5.92
C VAL A 25 -9.12 1.32 -5.96
N GLU A 26 -9.39 0.53 -6.99
CA GLU A 26 -10.59 -0.29 -7.14
C GLU A 26 -10.21 -1.76 -7.18
N PHE A 27 -10.96 -2.56 -6.44
CA PHE A 27 -10.89 -4.02 -6.47
C PHE A 27 -12.26 -4.54 -6.91
N LEU A 28 -12.35 -5.06 -8.12
CA LEU A 28 -13.53 -5.76 -8.60
C LEU A 28 -13.33 -7.25 -8.37
N GLN A 29 -13.94 -7.76 -7.31
CA GLN A 29 -13.90 -9.17 -6.96
C GLN A 29 -15.03 -9.91 -7.71
N GLU A 30 -14.63 -10.82 -8.58
CA GLU A 30 -15.52 -11.74 -9.29
C GLU A 30 -15.37 -13.16 -8.70
N GLU A 31 -15.94 -14.17 -9.34
CA GLU A 31 -15.89 -15.54 -8.85
C GLU A 31 -14.48 -16.15 -8.94
N GLU A 32 -13.79 -15.94 -10.07
CA GLU A 32 -12.48 -16.53 -10.34
C GLU A 32 -11.32 -15.53 -10.25
N GLU A 33 -11.61 -14.23 -10.33
CA GLU A 33 -10.61 -13.17 -10.51
C GLU A 33 -10.82 -12.00 -9.55
N LEU A 34 -9.72 -11.33 -9.21
CA LEU A 34 -9.69 -10.01 -8.61
C LEU A 34 -9.08 -9.05 -9.63
N LYS A 35 -9.88 -8.13 -10.17
CA LYS A 35 -9.37 -7.06 -11.05
C LYS A 35 -9.04 -5.85 -10.19
N ILE A 36 -7.81 -5.39 -10.30
CA ILE A 36 -7.25 -4.29 -9.51
C ILE A 36 -6.94 -3.17 -10.47
N LYS A 37 -7.46 -1.98 -10.18
CA LYS A 37 -7.13 -0.74 -10.89
C LYS A 37 -6.71 0.31 -9.89
N LEU A 38 -5.59 0.98 -10.15
CA LEU A 38 -5.08 2.06 -9.33
C LEU A 38 -4.62 3.20 -10.23
N GLU A 39 -4.95 4.42 -9.83
CA GLU A 39 -4.39 5.64 -10.43
C GLU A 39 -3.90 6.56 -9.32
N MET A 40 -2.68 7.06 -9.49
CA MET A 40 -2.01 7.94 -8.56
C MET A 40 -1.50 9.20 -9.26
N PHE A 41 -1.56 10.30 -8.53
CA PHE A 41 -1.21 11.65 -8.97
C PHE A 41 -0.36 12.32 -7.90
N ASP A 42 0.43 13.32 -8.32
CA ASP A 42 1.30 14.12 -7.45
C ASP A 42 2.18 13.24 -6.55
N THR A 43 2.66 12.11 -7.07
CA THR A 43 3.68 11.30 -6.39
C THR A 43 5.07 11.84 -6.69
N PRO A 44 6.10 11.47 -5.91
CA PRO A 44 7.47 11.73 -6.32
C PRO A 44 7.75 11.15 -7.71
N ALA A 45 8.19 12.00 -8.64
CA ALA A 45 8.30 11.65 -10.05
C ALA A 45 9.51 10.75 -10.37
N ASN A 46 9.41 9.97 -11.45
CA ASN A 46 10.48 9.13 -12.02
C ASN A 46 11.08 8.08 -11.06
N ILE A 47 10.33 7.66 -10.05
CA ILE A 47 10.73 6.57 -9.15
C ILE A 47 9.65 5.50 -9.08
N GLN A 48 10.05 4.31 -8.65
CA GLN A 48 9.14 3.23 -8.32
C GLN A 48 8.39 3.54 -7.02
N HIS A 49 7.11 3.17 -6.98
CA HIS A 49 6.30 3.24 -5.77
C HIS A 49 5.88 1.84 -5.33
N TRP A 50 6.36 1.41 -4.16
CA TRP A 50 5.85 0.20 -3.54
C TRP A 50 4.41 0.42 -3.10
N GLU A 51 3.56 -0.56 -3.38
CA GLU A 51 2.14 -0.48 -3.07
C GLU A 51 1.60 -1.82 -2.60
N HIS A 52 0.86 -1.79 -1.49
CA HIS A 52 0.34 -2.99 -0.85
C HIS A 52 -1.01 -2.69 -0.23
N PHE A 53 -1.80 -3.74 0.03
CA PHE A 53 -2.75 -3.64 1.14
C PHE A 53 -2.18 -4.25 2.41
N HIS A 54 -2.50 -3.62 3.54
CA HIS A 54 -2.13 -4.01 4.90
C HIS A 54 -3.36 -4.45 5.69
N GLY A 55 -3.13 -5.25 6.72
CA GLY A 55 -4.18 -5.61 7.66
C GLY A 55 -3.71 -6.49 8.80
N PHE A 56 -4.67 -6.90 9.61
CA PHE A 56 -4.45 -7.89 10.67
C PHE A 56 -4.91 -9.27 10.20
N PRO A 57 -4.07 -10.32 10.31
CA PRO A 57 -4.43 -11.69 9.97
C PRO A 57 -5.70 -12.17 10.66
N GLU A 58 -5.94 -11.71 11.89
CA GLU A 58 -7.12 -12.04 12.70
C GLU A 58 -8.39 -11.30 12.25
N GLY A 59 -8.30 -10.47 11.20
CA GLY A 59 -9.46 -9.76 10.66
C GLY A 59 -9.92 -8.57 11.50
N LYS A 60 -9.03 -7.99 12.32
CA LYS A 60 -9.25 -6.67 12.94
C LYS A 60 -9.30 -5.59 11.86
N GLU A 61 -10.12 -4.57 12.09
CA GLU A 61 -10.27 -3.40 11.23
C GLU A 61 -8.98 -2.57 11.19
N ALA A 62 -8.29 -2.55 10.05
CA ALA A 62 -7.14 -1.68 9.83
C ALA A 62 -7.60 -0.23 9.59
N GLN A 63 -6.80 0.72 10.06
CA GLN A 63 -7.03 2.16 9.95
C GLN A 63 -5.88 2.83 9.21
N VAL A 64 -6.19 3.94 8.55
CA VAL A 64 -5.18 4.86 7.98
C VAL A 64 -4.53 5.60 9.17
N PRO A 65 -3.19 5.63 9.25
CA PRO A 65 -2.48 6.22 10.36
C PRO A 65 -2.62 7.74 10.30
N THR A 66 -2.41 8.36 11.46
CA THR A 66 -2.36 9.81 11.60
C THR A 66 -1.11 10.17 12.40
N LEU A 67 -0.84 11.45 12.60
CA LEU A 67 0.23 11.89 13.50
C LEU A 67 0.06 11.41 14.95
N ALA A 68 -1.08 10.81 15.32
CA ALA A 68 -1.20 10.12 16.60
C ALA A 68 -0.34 8.85 16.69
N GLN A 69 0.17 8.33 15.56
CA GLN A 69 1.06 7.17 15.50
C GLN A 69 2.54 7.56 15.47
N ASP A 70 2.87 8.83 15.24
CA ASP A 70 4.24 9.37 15.35
C ASP A 70 4.72 9.21 16.80
N SER A 71 5.44 8.13 17.03
CA SER A 71 5.80 7.62 18.35
C SER A 71 7.08 8.25 18.87
N ASN A 72 7.94 8.70 17.96
CA ASN A 72 9.21 9.34 18.26
C ASN A 72 9.13 10.88 18.25
N GLY A 73 8.04 11.45 17.72
CA GLY A 73 7.75 12.88 17.69
C GLY A 73 8.53 13.67 16.63
N ASP A 74 9.07 13.01 15.60
CA ASP A 74 9.83 13.66 14.52
C ASP A 74 8.93 14.24 13.41
N GLY A 75 7.61 14.02 13.54
CA GLY A 75 6.58 14.48 12.64
C GLY A 75 6.45 13.68 11.35
N TRP A 76 7.17 12.58 11.20
CA TRP A 76 6.94 11.60 10.14
C TRP A 76 6.03 10.49 10.65
N ILE A 77 5.32 9.87 9.72
CA ILE A 77 4.66 8.58 9.95
C ILE A 77 5.47 7.58 9.15
N ASP A 78 6.31 6.80 9.83
CA ASP A 78 7.15 5.79 9.20
C ASP A 78 6.54 4.38 9.25
N LEU A 79 7.19 3.41 8.59
CA LEU A 79 6.66 2.05 8.48
C LEU A 79 6.38 1.40 9.86
N PRO A 80 7.34 1.34 10.81
CA PRO A 80 7.09 0.82 12.16
C PRO A 80 5.88 1.42 12.88
N GLU A 81 5.66 2.73 12.71
CA GLU A 81 4.57 3.45 13.38
C GLU A 81 3.18 3.08 12.87
N THR A 82 3.09 2.61 11.63
CA THR A 82 1.82 2.17 11.03
C THR A 82 1.28 0.86 11.62
N GLU A 83 2.15 -0.02 12.12
CA GLU A 83 1.80 -1.43 12.40
C GLU A 83 0.64 -1.57 13.41
N SER A 84 0.63 -0.72 14.44
CA SER A 84 -0.35 -0.78 15.53
C SER A 84 -1.81 -0.56 15.08
N VAL A 85 -1.99 0.22 14.02
CA VAL A 85 -3.31 0.62 13.50
C VAL A 85 -3.63 0.01 12.14
N SER A 86 -2.63 -0.26 11.32
CA SER A 86 -2.81 -0.79 9.97
C SER A 86 -2.50 -2.28 9.84
N GLY A 87 -1.78 -2.85 10.80
CA GLY A 87 -1.33 -4.23 10.75
C GLY A 87 -0.14 -4.43 9.80
N THR A 88 0.10 -5.69 9.44
CA THR A 88 1.25 -6.09 8.62
C THR A 88 0.99 -5.84 7.12
N THR A 89 2.07 -5.72 6.35
CA THR A 89 2.02 -5.76 4.88
C THR A 89 1.50 -7.12 4.42
N MET A 90 0.50 -7.14 3.53
CA MET A 90 -0.15 -8.39 3.11
C MET A 90 0.09 -8.74 1.65
N VAL A 91 -0.48 -7.99 0.72
CA VAL A 91 -0.44 -8.34 -0.71
C VAL A 91 0.12 -7.16 -1.51
N PRO A 92 1.20 -7.36 -2.29
CA PRO A 92 1.72 -6.34 -3.17
C PRO A 92 0.80 -6.11 -4.36
N LEU A 93 0.74 -4.87 -4.83
CA LEU A 93 0.11 -4.48 -6.09
C LEU A 93 1.21 -4.33 -7.16
N ASP A 94 1.98 -5.40 -7.34
CA ASP A 94 3.10 -5.49 -8.29
C ASP A 94 2.68 -6.26 -9.55
N ASN A 95 3.66 -6.77 -10.31
CA ASN A 95 3.39 -7.56 -11.51
C ASN A 95 2.67 -8.90 -11.27
N ALA A 96 2.70 -9.45 -10.04
CA ALA A 96 2.19 -10.77 -9.67
C ALA A 96 1.67 -10.84 -8.20
N PRO A 97 0.57 -10.13 -7.85
CA PRO A 97 0.07 -10.04 -6.46
C PRO A 97 -0.18 -11.38 -5.74
N HIS A 98 -0.57 -12.41 -6.50
CA HIS A 98 -0.87 -13.74 -5.99
C HIS A 98 0.36 -14.55 -5.55
N GLU A 99 1.56 -14.14 -5.95
CA GLU A 99 2.80 -14.74 -5.45
C GLU A 99 3.16 -14.22 -4.05
N MET A 100 2.65 -13.03 -3.67
CA MET A 100 2.88 -12.36 -2.38
C MET A 100 4.37 -12.16 -2.06
N THR A 101 5.19 -11.99 -3.09
CA THR A 101 6.62 -11.68 -2.95
C THR A 101 6.75 -10.18 -2.73
N ILE A 102 6.76 -9.70 -1.49
CA ILE A 102 6.82 -8.24 -1.21
C ILE A 102 8.16 -7.60 -1.64
N PRO A 103 9.34 -8.11 -1.22
CA PRO A 103 10.60 -7.43 -1.53
C PRO A 103 11.06 -7.69 -2.97
N ASN A 104 10.65 -6.83 -3.90
CA ASN A 104 11.03 -6.86 -5.33
C ASN A 104 11.00 -5.45 -5.97
N ASP A 105 11.39 -5.38 -7.26
CA ASP A 105 11.44 -4.15 -8.07
C ASP A 105 10.47 -4.19 -9.27
N ASP A 106 9.34 -4.89 -9.13
CA ASP A 106 8.31 -5.08 -10.17
C ASP A 106 7.05 -4.21 -9.93
N TYR A 107 7.22 -3.09 -9.22
CA TYR A 107 6.13 -2.15 -8.92
C TYR A 107 6.03 -1.03 -9.97
N PRO A 108 4.89 -0.31 -10.03
CA PRO A 108 4.74 0.82 -10.93
C PRO A 108 5.77 1.94 -10.70
N VAL A 109 6.14 2.61 -11.79
CA VAL A 109 7.05 3.77 -11.80
C VAL A 109 6.28 5.01 -12.22
N ALA A 110 6.36 6.06 -11.42
CA ALA A 110 5.77 7.35 -11.75
C ALA A 110 6.46 8.01 -12.93
N ASP A 111 5.67 8.67 -13.79
CA ASP A 111 6.20 9.49 -14.86
C ASP A 111 6.82 10.80 -14.33
N ALA A 112 7.28 11.66 -15.25
CA ALA A 112 7.91 12.93 -14.90
C ALA A 112 6.97 13.94 -14.22
N LYS A 113 5.66 13.69 -14.18
CA LYS A 113 4.64 14.51 -13.53
C LYS A 113 4.14 13.90 -12.22
N GLY A 114 4.72 12.76 -11.79
CA GLY A 114 4.23 12.06 -10.60
C GLY A 114 2.92 11.32 -10.84
N TYR A 115 2.61 10.98 -12.09
CA TYR A 115 1.45 10.16 -12.45
C TYR A 115 1.88 8.72 -12.73
N TYR A 116 1.08 7.77 -12.27
CA TYR A 116 1.08 6.42 -12.82
C TYR A 116 -0.28 5.75 -12.70
N SER A 117 -0.46 4.70 -13.49
CA SER A 117 -1.61 3.81 -13.42
C SER A 117 -1.14 2.37 -13.33
N TYR A 118 -1.87 1.58 -12.56
CA TYR A 118 -1.66 0.15 -12.41
C TYR A 118 -2.97 -0.59 -12.69
N GLU A 119 -2.87 -1.69 -13.46
CA GLU A 119 -3.99 -2.59 -13.70
C GLU A 119 -3.52 -4.04 -13.72
N LYS A 120 -4.16 -4.89 -12.93
CA LYS A 120 -3.90 -6.33 -12.90
C LYS A 120 -5.16 -7.14 -12.68
N THR A 121 -5.26 -8.25 -13.39
CA THR A 121 -6.22 -9.32 -13.13
C THR A 121 -5.51 -10.46 -12.44
N VAL A 122 -5.95 -10.81 -11.24
CA VAL A 122 -5.29 -11.77 -10.37
C VAL A 122 -6.20 -13.00 -10.19
N PRO A 123 -5.70 -14.24 -10.39
CA PRO A 123 -6.49 -15.44 -10.12
C PRO A 123 -6.81 -15.55 -8.62
N LEU A 124 -8.08 -15.42 -8.25
CA LEU A 124 -8.52 -15.33 -6.86
C LEU A 124 -8.20 -16.63 -6.09
N LYS A 125 -8.28 -17.79 -6.77
CA LYS A 125 -7.91 -19.08 -6.19
C LYS A 125 -6.43 -19.14 -5.80
N ALA A 126 -5.54 -18.64 -6.66
CA ALA A 126 -4.10 -18.64 -6.39
C ALA A 126 -3.78 -17.66 -5.25
N LEU A 127 -4.33 -16.44 -5.33
CA LEU A 127 -4.17 -15.43 -4.29
C LEU A 127 -4.64 -15.93 -2.92
N LYS A 128 -5.84 -16.50 -2.82
CA LYS A 128 -6.38 -17.05 -1.56
C LYS A 128 -5.57 -18.23 -1.03
N ALA A 129 -5.07 -19.11 -1.91
CA ALA A 129 -4.21 -20.21 -1.50
C ALA A 129 -2.91 -19.68 -0.87
N LYS A 130 -2.27 -18.69 -1.51
CA LYS A 130 -1.07 -18.06 -0.97
C LYS A 130 -1.35 -17.27 0.31
N PHE A 131 -2.46 -16.54 0.36
CA PHE A 131 -2.90 -15.80 1.54
C PHE A 131 -3.08 -16.73 2.75
N LYS A 132 -3.65 -17.93 2.53
CA LYS A 132 -3.80 -18.96 3.57
C LYS A 132 -2.49 -19.58 4.00
N GLU A 133 -1.57 -19.82 3.08
CA GLU A 133 -0.22 -20.29 3.39
C GLU A 133 0.51 -19.29 4.31
N VAL A 134 0.39 -18.00 4.03
CA VAL A 134 1.12 -16.93 4.74
C VAL A 134 0.43 -16.50 6.04
N PHE A 135 -0.89 -16.36 6.04
CA PHE A 135 -1.66 -15.76 7.16
C PHE A 135 -2.66 -16.71 7.83
N GLY A 136 -2.76 -17.96 7.38
CA GLY A 136 -3.64 -18.98 7.98
C GLY A 136 -5.13 -18.84 7.63
N THR A 137 -5.51 -17.89 6.78
CA THR A 137 -6.88 -17.67 6.31
C THR A 137 -6.92 -17.46 4.80
N ASP A 138 -7.99 -17.89 4.12
CA ASP A 138 -8.25 -17.60 2.69
C ASP A 138 -9.28 -16.47 2.50
N ASP A 139 -9.75 -15.87 3.59
CA ASP A 139 -10.65 -14.72 3.58
C ASP A 139 -9.86 -13.41 3.53
N LEU A 140 -9.89 -12.74 2.39
CA LEU A 140 -9.16 -11.49 2.16
C LEU A 140 -9.68 -10.34 3.02
N GLN A 141 -11.00 -10.30 3.31
CA GLN A 141 -11.70 -9.23 4.04
C GLN A 141 -11.26 -7.84 3.59
N LEU A 142 -11.37 -7.55 2.29
CA LEU A 142 -10.81 -6.34 1.67
C LEU A 142 -11.29 -5.07 2.37
N GLU A 143 -12.55 -4.98 2.77
CA GLU A 143 -13.12 -3.84 3.51
C GLU A 143 -12.45 -3.58 4.87
N LYS A 144 -11.76 -4.57 5.44
CA LYS A 144 -11.02 -4.42 6.70
C LYS A 144 -9.57 -4.00 6.49
N ARG A 145 -9.12 -3.82 5.26
CA ARG A 145 -7.73 -3.49 4.90
C ARG A 145 -7.56 -2.01 4.58
N VAL A 146 -6.31 -1.58 4.54
CA VAL A 146 -5.89 -0.27 4.02
C VAL A 146 -4.87 -0.48 2.92
N VAL A 147 -4.89 0.37 1.90
CA VAL A 147 -3.84 0.43 0.89
C VAL A 147 -2.80 1.46 1.30
N TYR A 148 -1.53 1.15 1.10
CA TYR A 148 -0.42 2.08 1.19
C TYR A 148 0.29 2.23 -0.14
N ILE A 149 0.78 3.45 -0.37
CA ILE A 149 1.73 3.80 -1.42
C ILE A 149 2.98 4.33 -0.71
N HIS A 150 4.14 3.86 -1.11
CA HIS A 150 5.43 4.19 -0.52
C HIS A 150 6.40 4.73 -1.56
N GLY A 151 7.53 5.24 -1.08
CA GLY A 151 8.67 5.57 -1.92
C GLY A 151 8.87 7.07 -2.07
N ILE A 152 10.06 7.51 -1.67
CA ILE A 152 10.56 8.88 -1.81
C ILE A 152 11.91 8.87 -2.53
N PRO A 153 12.31 9.96 -3.19
CA PRO A 153 13.57 10.01 -3.91
C PRO A 153 14.73 10.04 -2.91
N ARG A 154 15.83 9.36 -3.24
CA ARG A 154 17.06 9.35 -2.41
C ARG A 154 17.72 10.72 -2.25
N SER A 155 17.31 11.72 -3.03
CA SER A 155 17.75 13.10 -2.90
C SER A 155 17.00 13.90 -1.83
N LEU A 156 15.91 13.35 -1.26
CA LEU A 156 15.17 14.00 -0.19
C LEU A 156 15.91 13.76 1.14
N ASP A 157 16.31 14.83 1.81
CA ASP A 157 16.91 14.71 3.14
C ASP A 157 15.83 14.33 4.16
N ILE A 158 15.98 13.17 4.79
CA ILE A 158 15.12 12.69 5.88
C ILE A 158 15.95 12.50 7.16
N PRO A 159 15.37 12.70 8.36
CA PRO A 159 16.05 12.41 9.62
C PRO A 159 16.44 10.95 9.77
N ASP A 160 17.53 10.66 10.48
CA ASP A 160 17.95 9.29 10.85
C ASP A 160 16.91 8.56 11.74
N THR A 161 15.96 9.30 12.32
CA THR A 161 14.87 8.77 13.14
C THR A 161 13.75 8.12 12.32
N VAL A 162 13.70 8.39 11.00
CA VAL A 162 12.73 7.75 10.10
C VAL A 162 13.13 6.28 9.90
N GLY A 163 12.33 5.38 10.46
CA GLY A 163 12.50 3.95 10.40
C GLY A 163 12.03 3.32 9.09
N GLY A 164 12.02 1.99 9.05
CA GLY A 164 11.50 1.22 7.91
C GLY A 164 12.54 0.54 7.03
N LYS A 165 13.81 0.50 7.43
CA LYS A 165 14.82 -0.31 6.74
C LYS A 165 14.53 -1.81 6.90
N LEU A 166 14.22 -2.49 5.80
CA LEU A 166 13.96 -3.93 5.76
C LEU A 166 15.23 -4.71 5.42
N THR A 167 16.03 -4.21 4.47
CA THR A 167 17.30 -4.82 4.04
C THR A 167 18.31 -3.73 3.66
N GLU A 168 19.52 -4.11 3.23
CA GLU A 168 20.47 -3.15 2.65
C GLU A 168 20.00 -2.57 1.31
N SER A 169 19.11 -3.26 0.58
CA SER A 169 18.55 -2.79 -0.70
C SER A 169 17.24 -2.03 -0.53
N TYR A 170 16.48 -2.35 0.51
CA TYR A 170 15.15 -1.77 0.77
C TYR A 170 15.19 -1.04 2.12
N ASP A 171 15.53 0.24 2.05
CA ASP A 171 15.62 1.16 3.17
C ASP A 171 14.36 2.05 3.28
N GLN A 172 14.38 3.01 4.21
CA GLN A 172 13.29 3.94 4.44
C GLN A 172 12.93 4.78 3.20
N TYR A 173 13.80 4.94 2.20
CA TYR A 173 13.43 5.64 0.97
C TYR A 173 12.47 4.83 0.11
N VAL A 174 12.51 3.50 0.22
CA VAL A 174 11.59 2.59 -0.46
C VAL A 174 10.30 2.44 0.33
N THR A 175 10.39 2.37 1.65
CA THR A 175 9.28 1.94 2.53
C THR A 175 8.53 3.07 3.22
N LEU A 176 9.00 4.32 3.15
CA LEU A 176 8.27 5.43 3.76
C LEU A 176 6.90 5.62 3.11
N PRO A 177 5.79 5.58 3.87
CA PRO A 177 4.46 5.88 3.34
C PRO A 177 4.36 7.31 2.80
N ILE A 178 3.88 7.44 1.57
CA ILE A 178 3.57 8.73 0.93
C ILE A 178 2.07 8.97 0.82
N ALA A 179 1.28 7.90 0.84
CA ALA A 179 -0.17 7.98 0.81
C ALA A 179 -0.80 6.68 1.32
N ALA A 180 -2.05 6.77 1.79
CA ALA A 180 -2.82 5.61 2.21
C ALA A 180 -4.33 5.82 2.02
N GLY A 181 -5.09 4.73 1.98
CA GLY A 181 -6.55 4.79 1.90
C GLY A 181 -7.23 3.56 2.46
N LYS A 182 -8.35 3.78 3.16
CA LYS A 182 -9.20 2.70 3.66
C LYS A 182 -9.98 2.07 2.50
N ILE A 183 -9.92 0.75 2.37
CA ILE A 183 -10.75 0.04 1.40
C ILE A 183 -12.18 -0.02 1.94
N GLN A 184 -13.13 0.36 1.12
CA GLN A 184 -14.55 0.33 1.43
C GLN A 184 -15.28 -0.49 0.39
N LYS A 185 -16.23 -1.30 0.84
CA LYS A 185 -17.19 -1.93 -0.06
C LYS A 185 -18.06 -0.84 -0.69
N VAL A 186 -18.20 -0.86 -2.01
CA VAL A 186 -19.13 0.03 -2.72
C VAL A 186 -20.49 -0.65 -2.75
N GLU A 187 -21.50 -0.01 -2.17
CA GLU A 187 -22.90 -0.45 -2.25
C GLU A 187 -23.50 0.00 -3.59
N ASP A 188 -24.36 -0.84 -4.16
CA ASP A 188 -25.09 -0.57 -5.42
C ASP A 188 -26.20 0.48 -5.22
#